data_AF-A0A1G1GSA0-F1
#
_entry.id   AF-A0A1G1GSA0-F1
#
_cell.length_a   1.000
_cell.length_b   1.000
_cell.length_c   1.000
_cell.angle_alpha   90.00
_cell.angle_beta   90.00
_cell.angle_gamma   90.00
#
_symmetry.space_group_name_H-M   'P 1'
#
loop_
_entity.id
_entity.type
_entity.pdbx_description
1 polymer ?
#
loop_
_entity_poly.entity_id
_entity_poly.type
_entity_poly.pdbx_seq_one_letter_code
_entity_poly.pdbx_strand_id
1 'polypeptide(L)'
;MHWDGKKLIINNAECTRCMHCIDAMPEALRVGADQGLSILFGAKAPILEGAQLAIMTIPFMYAEKPYDSIKDLIRKVFDWWIEEGKNRERIGETIQRVSLKTFIEVLGIPPMPQMIKEPRSNPYVFFKESEVPGGWTRDINEYRKKHPR
;
A
#
# COMPACT_ATOMS: atom_id res chain seq x y z
N MET A 1 -20.93 3.15 -15.99
CA MET A 1 -22.38 3.30 -15.74
C MET A 1 -23.09 3.37 -17.08
N HIS A 2 -24.32 2.88 -17.18
CA HIS A 2 -25.11 2.92 -18.41
C HIS A 2 -26.55 3.36 -18.10
N TRP A 3 -27.09 4.25 -18.93
CA TRP A 3 -28.48 4.73 -18.87
C TRP A 3 -29.12 4.51 -20.23
N ASP A 4 -30.26 3.83 -20.26
CA ASP A 4 -31.00 3.51 -21.49
C ASP A 4 -32.14 4.50 -21.79
N GLY A 5 -32.25 5.59 -21.03
CA GLY A 5 -33.39 6.52 -21.08
C GLY A 5 -34.44 6.28 -20.00
N LYS A 6 -34.42 5.12 -19.32
CA LYS A 6 -35.40 4.74 -18.28
C LYS A 6 -34.79 4.09 -17.03
N LYS A 7 -33.68 3.36 -17.16
CA LYS A 7 -33.02 2.61 -16.09
C LYS A 7 -31.52 2.86 -16.06
N LEU A 8 -31.01 3.11 -14.86
CA LEU A 8 -29.58 3.27 -14.59
C LEU A 8 -29.00 1.93 -14.15
N ILE A 9 -27.92 1.50 -14.80
CA ILE A 9 -27.20 0.28 -14.49
C ILE A 9 -25.76 0.62 -14.14
N ILE A 10 -25.29 0.09 -13.01
CA ILE A 10 -23.93 0.27 -12.51
C ILE A 10 -23.26 -1.10 -12.47
N ASN A 11 -22.15 -1.26 -13.21
CA ASN A 11 -21.26 -2.40 -13.04
C ASN A 11 -20.41 -2.17 -11.79
N ASN A 12 -20.85 -2.70 -10.64
CA ASN A 12 -20.19 -2.47 -9.36
C ASN A 12 -18.78 -3.08 -9.27
N ALA A 13 -18.47 -4.11 -10.07
CA ALA A 13 -17.13 -4.68 -10.12
C ALA A 13 -16.08 -3.67 -10.62
N GLU A 14 -16.48 -2.80 -11.56
CA GLU A 14 -15.64 -1.73 -12.12
C GLU A 14 -15.83 -0.39 -11.39
N CYS A 15 -16.60 -0.36 -10.30
CA CYS A 15 -16.83 0.85 -9.52
C CYS A 15 -15.70 1.05 -8.50
N THR A 16 -15.01 2.19 -8.61
CA THR A 16 -13.94 2.59 -7.66
C THR A 16 -14.46 3.31 -6.42
N ARG A 17 -15.79 3.44 -6.28
CA ARG A 17 -16.47 4.07 -5.12
C ARG A 17 -16.05 5.53 -4.89
N CYS A 18 -15.93 6.32 -5.96
CA CYS A 18 -15.55 7.74 -5.91
C CYS A 18 -16.62 8.70 -5.37
N MET A 19 -17.79 8.19 -4.96
CA MET A 19 -18.97 8.94 -4.48
C MET A 19 -19.70 9.84 -5.48
N HIS A 20 -19.09 10.21 -6.61
CA HIS A 20 -19.67 11.15 -7.58
C HIS A 20 -21.14 10.92 -7.95
N CYS A 21 -21.53 9.67 -8.25
CA CYS A 21 -22.91 9.37 -8.64
C CYS A 21 -23.91 9.45 -7.47
N ILE A 22 -23.48 9.08 -6.27
CA ILE A 22 -24.30 9.19 -5.06
C ILE A 22 -24.47 10.67 -4.70
N ASP A 23 -23.39 11.45 -4.77
CA ASP A 23 -23.43 12.89 -4.48
C ASP A 23 -24.36 13.64 -5.45
N ALA A 24 -24.38 13.22 -6.73
CA ALA A 24 -25.26 13.79 -7.75
C ALA A 24 -26.74 13.39 -7.60
N MET A 25 -27.02 12.19 -7.06
CA MET A 25 -28.38 11.64 -6.95
C MET A 25 -28.61 10.94 -5.59
N PRO A 26 -28.52 11.65 -4.46
CA PRO A 26 -28.48 11.04 -3.12
C PRO A 26 -29.82 10.40 -2.70
N GLU A 27 -30.93 10.83 -3.30
CA GLU A 27 -32.25 10.24 -3.04
C GLU A 27 -32.47 8.92 -3.80
N ALA A 28 -31.72 8.69 -4.89
CA ALA A 28 -31.87 7.51 -5.75
C ALA A 28 -30.77 6.47 -5.54
N LEU A 29 -29.54 6.90 -5.24
CA LEU A 29 -28.39 6.02 -5.06
C LEU A 29 -27.90 6.06 -3.61
N ARG A 30 -27.56 4.89 -3.07
CA ARG A 30 -27.04 4.73 -1.70
C ARG A 30 -25.78 3.89 -1.70
N VAL A 31 -25.01 4.03 -0.62
CA VAL A 31 -23.87 3.16 -0.34
C VAL A 31 -24.32 1.71 -0.16
N GLY A 32 -23.40 0.77 -0.39
CA GLY A 32 -23.64 -0.66 -0.14
C GLY A 32 -23.85 -0.97 1.34
N ALA A 33 -24.50 -2.11 1.60
CA ALA A 33 -24.78 -2.59 2.96
C ALA A 33 -23.56 -3.25 3.63
N ASP A 34 -22.63 -3.82 2.86
CA ASP A 34 -21.35 -4.34 3.36
C ASP A 34 -20.36 -3.18 3.51
N GLN A 35 -20.14 -2.76 4.76
CA GLN A 35 -19.46 -1.52 5.10
C GLN A 35 -18.17 -1.77 5.88
N GLY A 36 -17.19 -0.91 5.62
CA GLY A 36 -15.90 -0.91 6.27
C GLY A 36 -15.14 0.37 5.90
N LEU A 37 -13.83 0.36 6.10
CA LEU A 37 -12.98 1.51 5.78
C LEU A 37 -11.70 1.08 5.07
N SER A 38 -11.07 2.05 4.41
CA SER A 38 -9.69 1.94 3.94
C SER A 38 -8.77 2.67 4.90
N ILE A 39 -7.56 2.16 5.09
CA ILE A 39 -6.53 2.82 5.91
C ILE A 39 -5.37 3.22 5.01
N LEU A 40 -5.03 4.50 5.06
CA LEU A 40 -3.94 5.09 4.30
C LEU A 40 -2.94 5.73 5.27
N PHE A 41 -1.64 5.57 4.99
CA PHE A 41 -0.57 6.08 5.85
C PHE A 41 0.34 7.07 5.11
N GLY A 42 1.01 7.94 5.88
CA GLY A 42 2.11 8.76 5.36
C GLY A 42 1.75 10.20 4.97
N ALA A 43 0.51 10.65 5.14
CA ALA A 43 0.17 12.05 4.87
C ALA A 43 0.97 13.02 5.75
N LYS A 44 1.56 14.05 5.13
CA LYS A 44 2.29 15.12 5.82
C LYS A 44 2.36 16.42 5.01
N ALA A 45 2.54 17.51 5.74
CA ALA A 45 2.91 18.81 5.19
C ALA A 45 4.34 18.80 4.62
N PRO A 46 4.78 19.85 3.89
CA PRO A 46 6.05 19.85 3.16
C PRO A 46 7.31 19.51 3.96
N ILE A 47 7.46 20.01 5.19
CA ILE A 47 8.73 19.88 5.93
C ILE A 47 8.93 18.41 6.38
N LEU A 48 10.06 17.74 6.13
CA LEU A 48 11.25 18.18 5.36
C LEU A 48 11.24 17.65 3.91
N GLU A 49 10.92 16.37 3.69
CA GLU A 49 11.05 15.67 2.40
C GLU A 49 9.85 15.86 1.45
N GLY A 50 9.26 17.05 1.45
CA GLY A 50 8.11 17.39 0.60
C GLY A 50 6.76 16.95 1.17
N ALA A 51 5.70 17.47 0.54
CA ALA A 51 4.34 17.17 0.95
C ALA A 51 3.93 15.80 0.43
N GLN A 52 3.24 15.02 1.26
CA GLN A 52 2.77 13.70 0.90
C GLN A 52 1.28 13.60 1.18
N LEU A 53 0.52 13.08 0.22
CA LEU A 53 -0.76 12.47 0.51
C LEU A 53 -0.53 11.04 1.01
N ALA A 54 -1.51 10.48 1.70
CA ALA A 54 -1.41 9.14 2.23
C ALA A 54 -1.42 8.09 1.10
N ILE A 55 -0.74 6.97 1.33
CA ILE A 55 -0.68 5.81 0.44
C ILE A 55 -1.67 4.76 0.92
N MET A 56 -2.43 4.18 -0.02
CA MET A 56 -3.33 3.07 0.24
C MET A 56 -2.56 1.88 0.82
N THR A 57 -2.87 1.52 2.07
CA THR A 57 -2.19 0.41 2.77
C THR A 57 -3.16 -0.74 3.03
N ILE A 58 -4.37 -0.43 3.53
CA ILE A 58 -5.46 -1.39 3.71
C ILE A 58 -6.61 -1.00 2.80
N PRO A 59 -6.86 -1.75 1.70
CA PRO A 59 -7.99 -1.46 0.82
C PRO A 59 -9.35 -1.56 1.52
N PHE A 60 -9.51 -2.51 2.44
CA PHE A 60 -10.74 -2.72 3.20
C PHE A 60 -10.47 -3.37 4.56
N MET A 61 -11.13 -2.86 5.59
CA MET A 61 -11.18 -3.43 6.94
C MET A 61 -12.53 -3.13 7.57
N TYR A 62 -13.11 -4.12 8.24
CA TYR A 62 -14.32 -3.91 9.04
C TYR A 62 -14.03 -2.98 10.21
N ALA A 63 -14.93 -2.02 10.41
CA ALA A 63 -14.83 -1.02 11.47
C ALA A 63 -15.88 -1.30 12.55
N GLU A 64 -15.72 -2.43 13.25
CA GLU A 64 -16.64 -2.85 14.30
C GLU A 64 -16.08 -2.53 15.68
N LYS A 65 -16.91 -1.94 16.56
CA LYS A 65 -16.52 -1.69 17.95
C LYS A 65 -16.21 -3.03 18.65
N PRO A 66 -15.09 -3.16 19.38
CA PRO A 66 -14.22 -2.11 19.92
C PRO A 66 -13.03 -1.70 19.04
N TYR A 67 -13.02 -2.06 17.76
CA TYR A 67 -12.02 -1.70 16.73
C TYR A 67 -10.66 -2.34 16.92
N ASP A 68 -10.61 -3.56 17.45
CA ASP A 68 -9.36 -4.22 17.79
C ASP A 68 -8.47 -4.46 16.57
N SER A 69 -9.04 -4.88 15.44
CA SER A 69 -8.30 -5.02 14.16
C SER A 69 -7.58 -3.73 13.74
N ILE A 70 -8.22 -2.57 13.94
CA ILE A 70 -7.64 -1.26 13.63
C ILE A 70 -6.56 -0.92 14.65
N LYS A 71 -6.83 -1.10 15.95
CA LYS A 71 -5.86 -0.81 17.02
C LYS A 71 -4.60 -1.67 16.89
N ASP A 72 -4.74 -2.96 16.59
CA ASP A 72 -3.63 -3.88 16.44
C ASP A 72 -2.75 -3.52 15.24
N LEU A 73 -3.37 -3.09 14.13
CA LEU A 73 -2.63 -2.54 12.99
C LEU A 73 -1.86 -1.27 13.40
N ILE A 74 -2.51 -0.33 14.08
CA ILE A 74 -1.88 0.94 14.50
C ILE A 74 -0.76 0.70 15.52
N ARG A 75 -0.89 -0.29 16.42
CA ARG A 75 0.18 -0.68 17.34
C ARG A 75 1.41 -1.18 16.60
N LYS A 76 1.26 -2.10 15.64
CA LYS A 76 2.38 -2.56 14.80
C LYS A 76 3.07 -1.41 14.06
N VAL A 77 2.27 -0.45 13.56
CA VAL A 77 2.81 0.76 12.92
C VAL A 77 3.65 1.58 13.90
N PHE A 78 3.17 1.79 15.13
CA PHE A 78 3.91 2.53 16.15
C PHE A 78 5.15 1.78 16.61
N ASP A 79 5.07 0.49 16.90
CA ASP A 79 6.21 -0.32 17.34
C ASP A 79 7.36 -0.23 16.32
N TRP A 80 7.04 -0.32 15.02
CA TRP A 80 8.03 -0.16 13.97
C TRP A 80 8.56 1.27 13.83
N TRP A 81 7.68 2.27 13.81
CA TRP A 81 8.09 3.66 13.59
C TRP A 81 8.88 4.24 14.78
N ILE A 82 8.62 3.77 16.01
CA ILE A 82 9.37 4.18 17.20
C ILE A 82 10.82 3.67 17.14
N GLU A 83 11.03 2.45 16.65
CA GLU A 83 12.36 1.85 16.54
C GLU A 83 13.14 2.35 15.31
N GLU A 84 12.48 2.43 14.15
CA GLU A 84 13.14 2.73 12.87
C GLU A 84 13.09 4.22 12.47
N GLY A 85 12.22 4.99 13.12
CA GLY A 85 12.04 6.42 12.86
C GLY A 85 13.23 7.23 13.32
N LYS A 86 13.76 8.08 12.43
CA LYS A 86 14.81 9.03 12.83
C LYS A 86 14.22 10.16 13.68
N ASN A 87 15.08 10.91 14.36
CA ASN A 87 14.67 12.09 15.12
C ASN A 87 13.85 13.05 14.26
N ARG A 88 12.61 13.33 14.69
CA ARG A 88 11.62 14.19 14.01
C ARG A 88 11.22 13.74 12.60
N GLU A 89 11.48 12.49 12.23
CA GLU A 89 11.07 11.94 10.94
C GLU A 89 9.62 11.46 11.01
N ARG A 90 8.77 11.93 10.08
CA ARG A 90 7.37 11.50 10.01
C ARG A 90 7.29 10.11 9.38
N ILE A 91 6.27 9.33 9.75
CA ILE A 91 6.06 7.99 9.20
C ILE A 91 6.09 7.93 7.66
N GLY A 92 5.56 8.94 6.97
CA GLY A 92 5.61 9.00 5.50
C GLY A 92 7.04 9.12 4.94
N GLU A 93 7.92 9.81 5.66
CA GLU A 93 9.35 9.93 5.32
C GLU A 93 10.09 8.63 5.65
N THR A 94 9.75 7.98 6.77
CA THR A 94 10.26 6.64 7.11
C THR A 94 9.88 5.60 6.03
N ILE A 95 8.61 5.60 5.57
CA ILE A 95 8.15 4.72 4.47
C ILE A 95 8.91 5.02 3.18
N GLN A 96 9.15 6.29 2.85
CA GLN A 96 9.91 6.69 1.66
C GLN A 96 11.38 6.23 1.73
N ARG A 97 12.02 6.39 2.89
CA ARG A 97 13.42 6.02 3.12
C ARG A 97 13.64 4.51 3.15
N VAL A 98 12.79 3.78 3.87
CA VAL A 98 12.97 2.34 4.11
C VAL A 98 12.31 1.49 3.02
N SER A 99 11.22 1.99 2.42
CA SER A 99 10.34 1.40 1.41
C SER A 99 8.98 0.93 1.94
N LEU A 100 7.97 1.06 1.07
CA LEU A 100 6.64 0.50 1.25
C LEU A 100 6.67 -1.03 1.41
N LYS A 101 7.62 -1.73 0.76
CA LYS A 101 7.79 -3.18 0.87
C LYS A 101 8.09 -3.60 2.30
N THR A 102 9.07 -2.95 2.94
CA THR A 102 9.41 -3.25 4.34
C THR A 102 8.24 -2.92 5.26
N PHE A 103 7.56 -1.80 5.02
CA PHE A 103 6.40 -1.40 5.82
C PHE A 103 5.29 -2.47 5.80
N ILE A 104 4.89 -2.97 4.63
CA ILE A 104 3.85 -4.02 4.55
C ILE A 104 4.32 -5.37 5.10
N GLU A 105 5.61 -5.70 5.00
CA GLU A 105 6.18 -6.92 5.61
C GLU A 105 6.09 -6.86 7.14
N VAL A 106 6.42 -5.73 7.74
CA VAL A 106 6.29 -5.47 9.19
C VAL A 106 4.85 -5.61 9.65
N LEU A 107 3.91 -5.09 8.87
CA LEU A 107 2.48 -5.19 9.21
C LEU A 107 1.92 -6.61 9.00
N GLY A 108 2.64 -7.46 8.26
CA GLY A 108 2.22 -8.81 7.91
C GLY A 108 1.15 -8.83 6.81
N ILE A 109 1.21 -7.87 5.88
CA ILE A 109 0.21 -7.69 4.82
C ILE A 109 0.84 -8.05 3.47
N PRO A 110 0.14 -8.83 2.62
CA PRO A 110 0.65 -9.15 1.30
C PRO A 110 0.66 -7.91 0.39
N PRO A 111 1.63 -7.80 -0.54
CA PRO A 111 1.60 -6.75 -1.56
C PRO A 111 0.37 -6.91 -2.46
N MET A 112 -0.27 -5.79 -2.78
CA MET A 112 -1.52 -5.74 -3.55
C MET A 112 -1.43 -4.64 -4.62
N PRO A 113 -1.92 -4.88 -5.86
CA PRO A 113 -1.95 -3.84 -6.90
C PRO A 113 -2.64 -2.54 -6.46
N GLN A 114 -3.62 -2.63 -5.57
CA GLN A 114 -4.38 -1.52 -5.00
C GLN A 114 -3.51 -0.53 -4.18
N MET A 115 -2.32 -0.95 -3.76
CA MET A 115 -1.39 -0.10 -2.99
C MET A 115 -0.63 0.90 -3.86
N ILE A 116 -0.59 0.69 -5.18
CA ILE A 116 0.18 1.50 -6.12
C ILE A 116 -0.70 2.03 -7.24
N LYS A 117 -0.34 3.21 -7.75
CA LYS A 117 -0.96 3.75 -8.96
C LYS A 117 -0.42 3.07 -10.23
N GLU A 118 0.88 2.80 -10.25
CA GLU A 118 1.57 2.14 -11.35
C GLU A 118 2.73 1.30 -10.81
N PRO A 119 3.08 0.19 -11.47
CA PRO A 119 4.33 -0.51 -11.22
C PRO A 119 5.53 0.41 -11.46
N ARG A 120 6.66 0.07 -10.84
CA ARG A 120 7.92 0.79 -11.06
C ARG A 120 8.34 0.72 -12.53
N SER A 121 8.83 1.84 -13.06
CA SER A 121 9.37 1.92 -14.43
C SER A 121 10.89 1.71 -14.51
N ASN A 122 11.57 1.62 -13.36
CA ASN A 122 13.02 1.43 -13.30
C ASN A 122 13.38 -0.01 -12.88
N PRO A 123 14.45 -0.59 -13.43
CA PRO A 123 14.78 -2.01 -13.26
C PRO A 123 15.55 -2.34 -11.97
N TYR A 124 15.69 -1.42 -11.01
CA TYR A 124 16.48 -1.62 -9.79
C TYR A 124 15.75 -2.46 -8.72
N VAL A 125 15.39 -3.70 -9.08
CA VAL A 125 14.65 -4.63 -8.22
C VAL A 125 15.59 -5.28 -7.21
N PHE A 126 15.24 -5.16 -5.93
CA PHE A 126 15.93 -5.85 -4.85
C PHE A 126 15.26 -7.20 -4.59
N PHE A 127 16.07 -8.25 -4.48
CA PHE A 127 15.66 -9.58 -4.06
C PHE A 127 16.23 -9.87 -2.66
N LYS A 128 15.56 -10.71 -1.88
CA LYS A 128 16.17 -11.29 -0.69
C LYS A 128 17.12 -12.41 -1.12
N GLU A 129 18.23 -12.59 -0.42
CA GLU A 129 19.18 -13.67 -0.74
C GLU A 129 18.50 -15.05 -0.76
N SER A 130 17.56 -15.28 0.17
CA SER A 130 16.77 -16.51 0.27
C SER A 130 15.85 -16.77 -0.93
N GLU A 131 15.56 -15.76 -1.76
CA GLU A 131 14.73 -15.87 -2.96
C GLU A 131 15.55 -16.21 -4.20
N VAL A 132 16.88 -16.11 -4.14
CA VAL A 132 17.78 -16.32 -5.28
C VAL A 132 18.47 -17.68 -5.13
N PRO A 133 18.21 -18.65 -6.04
CA PRO A 133 18.90 -19.95 -6.01
C PRO A 133 20.42 -19.79 -6.03
N GLY A 134 21.09 -20.37 -5.03
CA GLY A 134 22.56 -20.28 -4.86
C GLY A 134 23.05 -19.15 -3.97
N GLY A 135 22.19 -18.23 -3.52
CA GLY A 135 22.55 -17.13 -2.63
C GLY A 135 23.53 -16.14 -3.25
N TRP A 136 24.21 -15.35 -2.41
CA TRP A 136 25.14 -14.29 -2.86
C TRP A 136 26.61 -14.63 -2.59
N THR A 137 26.89 -15.66 -1.78
CA THR A 137 28.25 -16.15 -1.54
C THR A 137 28.77 -16.85 -2.80
N ARG A 138 29.74 -16.22 -3.48
CA ARG A 138 30.28 -16.70 -4.78
C ARG A 138 31.80 -16.66 -4.78
N ASP A 139 32.43 -17.67 -5.36
CA ASP A 139 33.87 -17.71 -5.60
C ASP A 139 34.21 -17.25 -7.03
N ILE A 140 35.07 -16.23 -7.13
CA ILE A 140 35.53 -15.71 -8.42
C ILE A 140 36.36 -16.76 -9.20
N ASN A 141 37.04 -17.67 -8.51
CA ASN A 141 37.85 -18.70 -9.17
C ASN A 141 36.96 -19.71 -9.92
N GLU A 142 35.80 -20.09 -9.37
CA GLU A 142 34.85 -20.96 -10.06
C GLU A 142 34.28 -20.32 -11.33
N TYR A 143 33.99 -19.02 -11.28
CA TYR A 143 33.55 -18.27 -12.46
C TYR A 143 34.63 -18.29 -13.56
N ARG A 144 35.90 -18.12 -13.19
CA ARG A 144 37.04 -18.05 -14.12
C ARG A 144 37.39 -19.39 -14.78
N LYS A 145 37.04 -20.52 -14.17
CA LYS A 145 37.16 -21.84 -14.83
C LYS A 145 36.34 -21.94 -16.13
N LYS A 146 35.22 -21.21 -16.20
CA LYS A 146 34.31 -21.20 -17.37
C LYS A 146 34.51 -19.98 -18.27
N HIS A 147 35.02 -18.88 -17.72
CA HIS A 147 35.15 -17.60 -18.41
C HIS A 147 36.61 -17.11 -18.35
N PRO A 148 37.40 -17.36 -19.42
CA PRO A 148 38.75 -16.80 -19.57
C PRO A 148 38.75 -15.28 -19.41
N ARG A 149 39.89 -14.72 -19.01
CA ARG A 149 40.05 -13.27 -18.87
C ARG A 149 40.21 -12.58 -20.20
#